data_AF-A0A1Q7YW46-F1
#
_entry.id   AF-A0A1Q7YW46-F1
#
_cell.length_a   1.000
_cell.length_b   1.000
_cell.length_c   1.000
_cell.angle_alpha   90.00
_cell.angle_beta   90.00
_cell.angle_gamma   90.00
#
_symmetry.space_group_name_H-M   'P 1'
#
loop_
_entity.id
_entity.type
_entity.pdbx_description
1 polymer ?
#
loop_
_entity_poly.entity_id
_entity_poly.type
_entity_poly.pdbx_seq_one_letter_code
_entity_poly.pdbx_strand_id
1 'polypeptide(L)'
;MDGTQSQPIGDNASVTFPDVAAGDHSVGLSGIASNCSVSGANPQTVTVSSNSTASTTFEVSCRAIVAELTGNGAIGPGSPTTGSEYQTFTFDAKADLTGTLDYTDYNLVRDGSPTTVHVGPAYPGTGITAYRNVSSACSDPTKGAEFDGILQVDGETNQYTFTVAGCDNGPAGSGLDFFSISVPDAGYGKSGSLVSGDIAKTSP
;
A
#
# COMPACT_ATOMS: atom_id res chain seq x y z
N MET A 1 22.87 27.31 -3.24
CA MET A 1 23.10 28.47 -4.11
C MET A 1 24.42 28.28 -4.84
N ASP A 2 24.39 28.43 -6.16
CA ASP A 2 25.53 28.34 -7.09
C ASP A 2 26.42 27.10 -6.91
N GLY A 3 25.85 26.01 -6.38
CA GLY A 3 26.58 24.79 -6.03
C GLY A 3 27.62 24.92 -4.91
N THR A 4 27.78 26.10 -4.29
CA THR A 4 28.87 26.40 -3.33
C THR A 4 28.40 26.72 -1.92
N GLN A 5 27.18 27.26 -1.78
CA GLN A 5 26.59 27.60 -0.47
C GLN A 5 25.30 26.83 -0.22
N SER A 6 25.10 26.36 1.01
CA SER A 6 23.89 25.62 1.42
C SER A 6 23.51 25.98 2.86
N GLN A 7 22.21 25.99 3.14
CA GLN A 7 21.65 26.11 4.49
C GLN A 7 20.51 25.10 4.64
N PRO A 8 20.36 24.45 5.82
CA PRO A 8 19.19 23.64 6.10
C PRO A 8 17.94 24.52 6.17
N ILE A 9 16.83 24.02 5.63
CA ILE A 9 15.53 24.69 5.66
C ILE A 9 14.50 23.72 6.24
N GLY A 10 13.67 24.21 7.16
CA GLY A 10 12.55 23.44 7.71
C GLY A 10 11.30 23.52 6.83
N ASP A 11 10.30 22.70 7.15
CA ASP A 11 9.01 22.71 6.45
C ASP A 11 8.35 24.08 6.54
N ASN A 12 7.88 24.58 5.40
CA ASN A 12 7.24 25.90 5.27
C ASN A 12 8.06 27.06 5.88
N ALA A 13 9.39 26.91 5.95
CA ALA A 13 10.29 27.93 6.47
C ALA A 13 10.91 28.78 5.34
N SER A 14 11.63 29.82 5.74
CA SER A 14 12.45 30.65 4.86
C SER A 14 13.88 30.72 5.37
N VAL A 15 14.86 30.65 4.47
CA VAL A 15 16.29 30.89 4.77
C VAL A 15 16.79 32.08 3.97
N THR A 16 17.77 32.79 4.52
CA THR A 16 18.38 33.95 3.85
C THR A 16 19.88 33.72 3.72
N PHE A 17 20.40 33.92 2.51
CA PHE A 17 21.83 33.97 2.24
C PHE A 17 22.25 35.45 2.27
N PRO A 18 23.01 35.91 3.29
CA PRO A 18 23.48 37.29 3.35
C PRO A 18 24.64 37.52 2.36
N ASP A 19 24.95 38.80 2.11
CA ASP A 19 26.14 39.24 1.36
C ASP A 19 26.29 38.64 -0.05
N VAL A 20 25.15 38.39 -0.73
CA VAL A 20 25.10 37.90 -2.11
C VAL A 20 25.36 39.06 -3.07
N ALA A 21 26.31 38.86 -4.00
CA ALA A 21 26.62 39.85 -5.03
C ALA A 21 25.43 40.11 -5.97
N ALA A 22 25.42 41.26 -6.66
CA ALA A 22 24.43 41.50 -7.71
C ALA A 22 24.71 40.61 -8.93
N GLY A 23 23.66 40.02 -9.50
CA GLY A 23 23.76 39.09 -10.64
C GLY A 23 22.71 37.97 -10.61
N ASP A 24 22.82 37.05 -11.57
CA ASP A 24 21.98 35.85 -11.62
C ASP A 24 22.60 34.74 -10.76
N HIS A 25 21.77 34.14 -9.91
CA HIS A 25 22.15 33.05 -9.03
C HIS A 25 21.26 31.83 -9.24
N SER A 26 21.86 30.64 -9.17
CA SER A 26 21.17 29.37 -9.24
C SER A 26 20.88 28.85 -7.82
N VAL A 27 19.61 28.83 -7.44
CA VAL A 27 19.15 28.30 -6.16
C VAL A 27 18.51 26.96 -6.41
N GLY A 28 18.98 25.91 -5.72
CA GLY A 28 18.39 24.58 -5.80
C GLY A 28 17.99 24.09 -4.43
N LEU A 29 16.91 23.32 -4.37
CA LEU A 29 16.48 22.58 -3.19
C LEU A 29 16.86 21.10 -3.36
N SER A 30 17.51 20.51 -2.35
CA SER A 30 17.92 19.11 -2.33
C SER A 30 17.67 18.50 -0.95
N GLY A 31 17.84 17.17 -0.83
CA GLY A 31 17.62 16.48 0.44
C GLY A 31 16.16 16.35 0.87
N ILE A 32 15.22 16.49 -0.07
CA ILE A 32 13.79 16.23 0.18
C ILE A 32 13.54 14.73 0.39
N ALA A 33 12.47 14.39 1.13
CA ALA A 33 12.10 13.00 1.37
C ALA A 33 11.76 12.26 0.05
N SER A 34 11.96 10.94 0.03
CA SER A 34 11.80 10.10 -1.16
C SER A 34 10.36 10.06 -1.71
N ASN A 35 9.38 10.33 -0.86
CA ASN A 35 7.97 10.45 -1.22
C ASN A 35 7.57 11.87 -1.66
N CYS A 36 8.52 12.80 -1.74
CA CYS A 36 8.28 14.18 -2.13
C CYS A 36 8.95 14.52 -3.46
N SER A 37 8.41 15.53 -4.15
CA SER A 37 9.01 16.12 -5.34
C SER A 37 8.89 17.64 -5.30
N VAL A 38 9.90 18.32 -5.84
CA VAL A 38 9.83 19.77 -6.11
C VAL A 38 9.02 19.98 -7.38
N SER A 39 7.99 20.82 -7.29
CA SER A 39 7.17 21.21 -8.43
C SER A 39 7.88 22.31 -9.21
N GLY A 40 7.92 22.17 -10.54
CA GLY A 40 8.57 23.14 -11.42
C GLY A 40 10.09 22.98 -11.55
N ALA A 41 10.76 24.06 -11.94
CA ALA A 41 12.20 24.06 -12.18
C ALA A 41 12.98 23.95 -10.86
N ASN A 42 13.96 23.05 -10.83
CA ASN A 42 14.94 22.95 -9.77
C ASN A 42 16.27 22.51 -10.39
N PRO A 43 17.31 23.36 -10.41
CA PRO A 43 17.40 24.68 -9.77
C PRO A 43 16.52 25.79 -10.40
N GLN A 44 16.22 26.83 -9.62
CA GLN A 44 15.63 28.09 -10.08
C GLN A 44 16.70 29.19 -10.19
N THR A 45 16.61 30.04 -11.22
CA THR A 45 17.46 31.22 -11.36
C THR A 45 16.80 32.44 -10.70
N VAL A 46 17.56 33.17 -9.88
CA VAL A 46 17.12 34.36 -9.16
C VAL A 46 18.10 35.51 -9.44
N THR A 47 17.59 36.64 -9.90
CA THR A 47 18.41 37.84 -10.17
C THR A 47 18.42 38.77 -8.96
N VAL A 48 19.59 39.01 -8.37
CA VAL A 48 19.79 39.95 -7.26
C VAL A 48 20.25 41.29 -7.81
N SER A 49 19.49 42.36 -7.53
CA SER A 49 19.91 43.73 -7.83
C SER A 49 20.77 44.30 -6.68
N SER A 50 21.63 45.27 -6.97
CA SER A 50 22.50 45.88 -5.96
C SER A 50 21.70 46.44 -4.77
N ASN A 51 22.16 46.14 -3.55
CA ASN A 51 21.53 46.56 -2.29
C ASN A 51 20.05 46.14 -2.14
N SER A 52 19.65 45.03 -2.77
CA SER A 52 18.28 44.50 -2.71
C SER A 52 18.25 43.03 -2.33
N THR A 53 17.10 42.56 -1.88
CA THR A 53 16.84 41.14 -1.62
C THR A 53 15.95 40.59 -2.72
N ALA A 54 16.38 39.49 -3.33
CA ALA A 54 15.55 38.68 -4.21
C ALA A 54 15.08 37.42 -3.48
N SER A 55 13.91 36.89 -3.85
CA SER A 55 13.35 35.68 -3.22
C SER A 55 12.81 34.73 -4.28
N THR A 56 12.82 33.44 -3.94
CA THR A 56 12.22 32.34 -4.71
C THR A 56 11.50 31.42 -3.72
N THR A 57 10.50 30.69 -4.21
CA THR A 57 9.76 29.68 -3.45
C THR A 57 9.83 28.35 -4.18
N PHE A 58 10.08 27.28 -3.43
CA PHE A 58 9.96 25.91 -3.91
C PHE A 58 8.66 25.32 -3.38
N GLU A 59 7.78 24.95 -4.29
CA GLU A 59 6.60 24.16 -3.93
C GLU A 59 6.99 22.68 -3.88
N VAL A 60 6.81 22.05 -2.73
CA VAL A 60 7.10 20.62 -2.54
C VAL A 60 5.79 19.88 -2.39
N SER A 61 5.58 18.86 -3.22
CA SER A 61 4.44 17.97 -3.15
C SER A 61 4.88 16.61 -2.64
N CYS A 62 4.25 16.11 -1.58
CA CYS A 62 4.54 14.81 -1.00
C CYS A 62 3.35 13.85 -1.16
N ARG A 63 3.64 12.59 -1.46
CA ARG A 63 2.65 11.50 -1.41
C ARG A 63 2.68 10.87 -0.03
N ALA A 64 1.51 10.61 0.54
CA ALA A 64 1.43 9.83 1.78
C ALA A 64 2.01 8.43 1.52
N ILE A 65 2.90 7.98 2.40
CA ILE A 65 3.27 6.57 2.48
C ILE A 65 2.31 5.95 3.49
N VAL A 66 1.50 5.00 3.04
CA VAL A 66 0.56 4.27 3.90
C VAL A 66 1.06 2.85 4.07
N ALA A 67 0.75 2.23 5.21
CA ALA A 67 1.00 0.81 5.38
C ALA A 67 0.16 0.03 4.37
N GLU A 68 0.73 -1.00 3.79
CA GLU A 68 0.11 -1.80 2.76
C GLU A 68 0.45 -3.27 2.97
N LEU A 69 -0.55 -4.12 2.75
CA LEU A 69 -0.39 -5.56 2.68
C LEU A 69 -0.86 -6.00 1.29
N THR A 70 0.02 -6.65 0.56
CA THR A 70 -0.30 -7.24 -0.74
C THR A 70 -0.16 -8.75 -0.66
N GLY A 71 -0.94 -9.46 -1.45
CA GLY A 71 -0.84 -10.90 -1.55
C GLY A 71 -1.24 -11.37 -2.93
N ASN A 72 -0.47 -12.29 -3.49
CA ASN A 72 -0.86 -13.07 -4.65
C ASN A 72 -0.35 -14.47 -4.41
N GLY A 73 -1.25 -15.39 -4.10
CA GLY A 73 -0.86 -16.73 -3.71
C GLY A 73 -2.01 -17.69 -3.54
N ALA A 74 -1.68 -18.82 -2.94
CA ALA A 74 -2.61 -19.90 -2.72
C ALA A 74 -2.32 -20.62 -1.41
N ILE A 75 -3.37 -21.22 -0.85
CA ILE A 75 -3.31 -22.13 0.29
C ILE A 75 -4.03 -23.44 -0.05
N GLY A 76 -3.78 -24.46 0.76
CA GLY A 76 -4.43 -25.76 0.63
C GLY A 76 -3.75 -26.70 -0.38
N PRO A 77 -4.04 -28.01 -0.31
CA PRO A 77 -3.38 -29.01 -1.16
C PRO A 77 -3.95 -29.05 -2.57
N GLY A 78 -3.14 -29.51 -3.52
CA GLY A 78 -3.56 -29.81 -4.88
C GLY A 78 -3.33 -28.64 -5.84
N SER A 79 -4.29 -28.44 -6.75
CA SER A 79 -4.23 -27.45 -7.82
C SER A 79 -5.61 -26.78 -7.98
N PRO A 80 -5.71 -25.67 -8.75
CA PRO A 80 -6.96 -24.95 -8.96
C PRO A 80 -7.91 -25.75 -9.88
N THR A 81 -8.57 -26.74 -9.29
CA THR A 81 -9.47 -27.69 -9.94
C THR A 81 -10.76 -27.74 -9.13
N THR A 82 -11.92 -27.60 -9.77
CA THR A 82 -13.23 -27.68 -9.11
C THR A 82 -13.34 -28.93 -8.20
N GLY A 83 -13.68 -28.70 -6.94
CA GLY A 83 -13.77 -29.70 -5.87
C GLY A 83 -12.49 -29.91 -5.06
N SER A 84 -11.34 -29.33 -5.44
CA SER A 84 -10.10 -29.46 -4.66
C SER A 84 -10.15 -28.58 -3.40
N GLU A 85 -9.43 -28.98 -2.35
CA GLU A 85 -9.24 -28.16 -1.12
C GLU A 85 -8.25 -26.99 -1.34
N TYR A 86 -8.14 -26.48 -2.57
CA TYR A 86 -7.23 -25.42 -2.96
C TYR A 86 -7.94 -24.06 -2.94
N GLN A 87 -7.25 -23.00 -2.53
CA GLN A 87 -7.78 -21.64 -2.57
C GLN A 87 -6.74 -20.69 -3.15
N THR A 88 -7.18 -19.74 -3.98
CA THR A 88 -6.32 -18.69 -4.56
C THR A 88 -6.79 -17.33 -4.09
N PHE A 89 -5.86 -16.41 -3.93
CA PHE A 89 -6.17 -15.03 -3.60
C PHE A 89 -5.28 -14.05 -4.33
N THR A 90 -5.81 -12.87 -4.59
CA THR A 90 -5.05 -11.68 -4.92
C THR A 90 -5.65 -10.52 -4.16
N PHE A 91 -4.85 -9.77 -3.43
CA PHE A 91 -5.31 -8.60 -2.71
C PHE A 91 -4.25 -7.51 -2.63
N ASP A 92 -4.74 -6.29 -2.50
CA ASP A 92 -4.00 -5.10 -2.11
C ASP A 92 -4.87 -4.41 -1.06
N ALA A 93 -4.35 -4.22 0.15
CA ALA A 93 -5.07 -3.58 1.25
C ALA A 93 -4.18 -2.53 1.90
N LYS A 94 -4.67 -1.28 1.95
CA LYS A 94 -3.91 -0.13 2.45
C LYS A 94 -4.55 0.46 3.70
N ALA A 95 -3.73 1.10 4.53
CA ALA A 95 -4.18 1.76 5.75
C ALA A 95 -5.10 2.97 5.53
N ASP A 96 -5.15 3.53 4.31
CA ASP A 96 -6.13 4.54 3.90
C ASP A 96 -7.48 3.96 3.46
N LEU A 97 -7.67 2.64 3.67
CA LEU A 97 -8.87 1.87 3.34
C LEU A 97 -9.16 1.75 1.84
N THR A 98 -8.16 2.02 0.99
CA THR A 98 -8.21 1.66 -0.43
C THR A 98 -7.67 0.24 -0.63
N GLY A 99 -8.10 -0.41 -1.71
CA GLY A 99 -7.66 -1.76 -2.00
C GLY A 99 -8.66 -2.62 -2.78
N THR A 100 -8.26 -3.86 -3.01
CA THR A 100 -9.07 -4.91 -3.67
C THR A 100 -8.78 -6.27 -3.06
N LEU A 101 -9.71 -7.21 -3.23
CA LEU A 101 -9.54 -8.63 -2.91
C LEU A 101 -10.33 -9.45 -3.93
N ASP A 102 -9.65 -10.38 -4.58
CA ASP A 102 -10.25 -11.52 -5.28
C ASP A 102 -9.83 -12.78 -4.54
N TYR A 103 -10.80 -13.61 -4.17
CA TYR A 103 -10.56 -14.86 -3.46
C TYR A 103 -11.44 -15.96 -4.03
N THR A 104 -10.85 -17.10 -4.39
CA THR A 104 -11.55 -18.25 -4.92
C THR A 104 -11.30 -19.47 -4.05
N ASP A 105 -12.38 -20.13 -3.65
CA ASP A 105 -12.33 -21.47 -3.04
C ASP A 105 -12.80 -22.51 -4.05
N TYR A 106 -11.90 -23.43 -4.40
CA TYR A 106 -12.19 -24.47 -5.39
C TYR A 106 -13.04 -25.60 -4.82
N ASN A 107 -13.13 -25.75 -3.50
CA ASN A 107 -13.96 -26.76 -2.85
C ASN A 107 -15.41 -26.29 -2.73
N LEU A 108 -15.62 -24.98 -2.55
CA LEU A 108 -16.93 -24.37 -2.46
C LEU A 108 -17.50 -24.15 -3.87
N VAL A 109 -18.30 -25.09 -4.35
CA VAL A 109 -18.88 -25.04 -5.70
C VAL A 109 -20.30 -24.48 -5.66
N ARG A 110 -20.56 -23.43 -6.45
CA ARG A 110 -21.89 -22.83 -6.69
C ARG A 110 -22.16 -22.83 -8.18
N ASP A 111 -23.35 -23.30 -8.58
CA ASP A 111 -23.76 -23.41 -9.99
C ASP A 111 -22.73 -24.10 -10.90
N GLY A 112 -22.02 -25.10 -10.37
CA GLY A 112 -21.01 -25.88 -11.09
C GLY A 112 -19.63 -25.22 -11.19
N SER A 113 -19.43 -24.03 -10.63
CA SER A 113 -18.15 -23.31 -10.63
C SER A 113 -17.60 -23.10 -9.22
N PRO A 114 -16.26 -23.06 -9.04
CA PRO A 114 -15.64 -22.54 -7.83
C PRO A 114 -16.21 -21.18 -7.41
N THR A 115 -16.44 -21.01 -6.12
CA THR A 115 -16.99 -19.75 -5.60
C THR A 115 -15.87 -18.73 -5.52
N THR A 116 -16.09 -17.58 -6.17
CA THR A 116 -15.21 -16.43 -6.08
C THR A 116 -15.92 -15.30 -5.34
N VAL A 117 -15.16 -14.54 -4.55
CA VAL A 117 -15.62 -13.32 -3.90
C VAL A 117 -14.75 -12.15 -4.31
N HIS A 118 -15.37 -10.98 -4.35
CA HIS A 118 -14.77 -9.77 -4.86
C HIS A 118 -14.92 -8.61 -3.88
N VAL A 119 -13.88 -7.77 -3.83
CA VAL A 119 -13.84 -6.50 -3.11
C VAL A 119 -13.16 -5.48 -4.00
N GLY A 120 -13.79 -4.32 -4.20
CA GLY A 120 -13.18 -3.21 -4.90
C GLY A 120 -14.19 -2.30 -5.60
N PRO A 121 -13.72 -1.19 -6.19
CA PRO A 121 -14.58 -0.18 -6.79
C PRO A 121 -15.42 -0.68 -7.97
N ALA A 122 -15.05 -1.81 -8.59
CA ALA A 122 -15.84 -2.45 -9.64
C ALA A 122 -17.12 -3.14 -9.12
N TYR A 123 -17.22 -3.36 -7.81
CA TYR A 123 -18.29 -4.09 -7.14
C TYR A 123 -18.99 -3.15 -6.14
N PRO A 124 -20.10 -2.49 -6.54
CA PRO A 124 -20.76 -1.47 -5.72
C PRO A 124 -21.13 -1.97 -4.32
N GLY A 125 -20.77 -1.21 -3.28
CA GLY A 125 -21.04 -1.56 -1.88
C GLY A 125 -19.97 -2.41 -1.21
N THR A 126 -18.97 -2.90 -1.96
CA THR A 126 -17.80 -3.58 -1.40
C THR A 126 -16.69 -2.58 -1.05
N GLY A 127 -15.74 -3.00 -0.23
CA GLY A 127 -14.55 -2.20 0.09
C GLY A 127 -13.86 -2.64 1.37
N ILE A 128 -12.65 -2.12 1.58
CA ILE A 128 -11.93 -2.24 2.85
C ILE A 128 -12.55 -1.25 3.85
N THR A 129 -12.78 -1.71 5.08
CA THR A 129 -13.48 -0.95 6.13
C THR A 129 -12.61 -0.73 7.37
N ALA A 130 -11.59 -1.55 7.57
CA ALA A 130 -10.59 -1.36 8.61
C ALA A 130 -9.25 -1.96 8.19
N TYR A 131 -8.15 -1.42 8.72
CA TYR A 131 -6.80 -1.94 8.55
C TYR A 131 -6.04 -1.88 9.89
N ARG A 132 -5.38 -2.97 10.26
CA ARG A 132 -4.54 -3.10 11.44
C ARG A 132 -3.14 -3.52 10.99
N ASN A 133 -2.14 -2.69 11.29
CA ASN A 133 -0.76 -2.91 10.82
C ASN A 133 0.04 -3.94 11.65
N VAL A 134 -0.66 -4.79 12.39
CA VAL A 134 -0.15 -5.91 13.18
C VAL A 134 -1.18 -7.04 13.14
N SER A 135 -0.75 -8.29 13.28
CA SER A 135 -1.68 -9.42 13.44
C SER A 135 -1.18 -10.44 14.45
N SER A 136 -2.05 -10.87 15.37
CA SER A 136 -1.76 -11.99 16.27
C SER A 136 -1.84 -13.35 15.58
N ALA A 137 -2.28 -13.42 14.31
CA ALA A 137 -2.21 -14.64 13.50
C ALA A 137 -0.76 -14.99 13.13
N CYS A 138 0.16 -14.02 13.21
CA CYS A 138 1.56 -14.19 12.87
C CYS A 138 2.40 -14.50 14.11
N SER A 139 3.42 -15.34 13.93
CA SER A 139 4.38 -15.66 14.99
C SER A 139 5.15 -14.41 15.46
N ASP A 140 5.49 -13.52 14.52
CA ASP A 140 5.89 -12.14 14.78
C ASP A 140 4.74 -11.20 14.36
N PRO A 141 4.01 -10.59 15.32
CA PRO A 141 2.89 -9.73 14.98
C PRO A 141 3.24 -8.51 14.12
N THR A 142 4.49 -8.06 14.11
CA THR A 142 4.95 -6.90 13.32
C THR A 142 5.10 -7.21 11.83
N LYS A 143 5.22 -8.51 11.50
CA LYS A 143 5.22 -9.07 10.15
C LYS A 143 3.81 -9.29 9.60
N GLY A 144 2.81 -9.15 10.46
CA GLY A 144 1.41 -9.33 10.12
C GLY A 144 0.67 -8.04 9.88
N ALA A 145 -0.38 -8.10 9.08
CA ALA A 145 -1.46 -7.12 9.09
C ALA A 145 -2.81 -7.81 8.91
N GLU A 146 -3.86 -7.12 9.32
CA GLU A 146 -5.24 -7.55 9.14
C GLU A 146 -6.05 -6.45 8.49
N PHE A 147 -7.03 -6.83 7.71
CA PHE A 147 -8.01 -5.91 7.18
C PHE A 147 -9.41 -6.51 7.21
N ASP A 148 -10.39 -5.66 7.49
CA ASP A 148 -11.79 -6.01 7.42
C ASP A 148 -12.40 -5.37 6.19
N GLY A 149 -13.45 -5.96 5.66
CA GLY A 149 -14.16 -5.39 4.53
C GLY A 149 -15.53 -5.98 4.32
N ILE A 150 -16.16 -5.48 3.26
CA ILE A 150 -17.40 -6.02 2.71
C ILE A 150 -17.03 -6.65 1.36
N LEU A 151 -17.31 -7.94 1.21
CA LEU A 151 -17.14 -8.67 -0.04
C LEU A 151 -18.49 -8.93 -0.71
N GLN A 152 -18.46 -9.16 -2.02
CA GLN A 152 -19.59 -9.64 -2.80
C GLN A 152 -19.25 -11.02 -3.37
N VAL A 153 -20.20 -11.95 -3.34
CA VAL A 153 -20.05 -13.26 -4.01
C VAL A 153 -20.28 -13.07 -5.51
N ASP A 154 -19.38 -13.66 -6.33
CA ASP A 154 -19.50 -13.57 -7.79
C ASP A 154 -20.85 -14.10 -8.28
N GLY A 155 -21.44 -13.40 -9.25
CA GLY A 155 -22.77 -13.71 -9.78
C GLY A 155 -23.95 -13.44 -8.83
N GLU A 156 -23.71 -13.00 -7.58
CA GLU A 156 -24.76 -12.73 -6.58
C GLU A 156 -24.75 -11.26 -6.15
N THR A 157 -25.87 -10.78 -5.59
CA THR A 157 -25.92 -9.46 -4.94
C THR A 157 -25.61 -9.53 -3.45
N ASN A 158 -25.36 -10.73 -2.93
CA ASN A 158 -25.12 -10.97 -1.52
C ASN A 158 -23.77 -10.38 -1.11
N GLN A 159 -23.79 -9.63 -0.01
CA GLN A 159 -22.59 -9.05 0.58
C GLN A 159 -22.41 -9.56 2.00
N TYR A 160 -21.14 -9.76 2.38
CA TYR A 160 -20.76 -10.27 3.70
C TYR A 160 -19.59 -9.47 4.25
N THR A 161 -19.55 -9.31 5.56
CA THR A 161 -18.35 -8.80 6.22
C THR A 161 -17.31 -9.90 6.33
N PHE A 162 -16.04 -9.55 6.13
CA PHE A 162 -14.93 -10.47 6.27
C PHE A 162 -13.77 -9.85 7.04
N THR A 163 -12.89 -10.70 7.53
CA THR A 163 -11.57 -10.33 8.05
C THR A 163 -10.52 -11.19 7.35
N VAL A 164 -9.47 -10.57 6.83
CA VAL A 164 -8.26 -11.24 6.37
C VAL A 164 -7.12 -10.93 7.33
N ALA A 165 -6.29 -11.94 7.60
CA ALA A 165 -4.97 -11.77 8.23
C ALA A 165 -3.91 -12.36 7.30
N GLY A 166 -2.84 -11.60 7.07
CA GLY A 166 -1.68 -12.05 6.29
C GLY A 166 -0.38 -11.83 7.04
N CYS A 167 0.56 -12.75 6.89
CA CYS A 167 1.89 -12.71 7.49
C CYS A 167 2.97 -12.78 6.40
N ASP A 168 3.82 -11.75 6.35
CA ASP A 168 5.02 -11.68 5.51
C ASP A 168 6.22 -12.18 6.34
N ASN A 169 6.46 -13.48 6.29
CA ASN A 169 7.46 -14.14 7.14
C ASN A 169 8.76 -14.45 6.39
N GLY A 170 8.82 -14.22 5.08
CA GLY A 170 9.99 -14.52 4.29
C GLY A 170 9.86 -14.11 2.83
N PRO A 171 10.86 -14.42 2.00
CA PRO A 171 10.82 -14.10 0.58
C PRO A 171 9.73 -14.88 -0.17
N ALA A 172 9.31 -14.33 -1.31
CA ALA A 172 8.41 -14.97 -2.26
C ALA A 172 8.77 -16.42 -2.57
N GLY A 173 7.76 -17.30 -2.52
CA GLY A 173 7.89 -18.73 -2.80
C GLY A 173 8.60 -19.54 -1.71
N SER A 174 8.95 -18.94 -0.57
CA SER A 174 9.55 -19.66 0.57
C SER A 174 8.55 -20.57 1.31
N GLY A 175 7.25 -20.33 1.15
CA GLY A 175 6.18 -21.02 1.87
C GLY A 175 6.09 -20.65 3.36
N LEU A 176 6.80 -19.59 3.78
CA LEU A 176 6.80 -19.12 5.17
C LEU A 176 5.60 -18.20 5.47
N ASP A 177 5.06 -17.56 4.44
CA ASP A 177 3.93 -16.67 4.57
C ASP A 177 2.66 -17.41 4.94
N PHE A 178 1.75 -16.70 5.59
CA PHE A 178 0.49 -17.25 6.07
C PHE A 178 -0.67 -16.35 5.66
N PHE A 179 -1.76 -16.98 5.24
CA PHE A 179 -3.01 -16.33 4.90
C PHE A 179 -4.15 -16.90 5.74
N SER A 180 -5.08 -16.05 6.14
CA SER A 180 -6.35 -16.42 6.74
C SER A 180 -7.45 -15.50 6.25
N ILE A 181 -8.63 -16.06 5.99
CA ILE A 181 -9.87 -15.33 5.74
C ILE A 181 -10.98 -15.91 6.61
N SER A 182 -11.79 -15.04 7.19
CA SER A 182 -12.99 -15.38 7.97
C SER A 182 -14.17 -14.56 7.49
N VAL A 183 -15.31 -15.22 7.29
CA VAL A 183 -16.60 -14.61 6.90
C VAL A 183 -17.65 -15.12 7.89
N PRO A 184 -17.78 -14.50 9.08
CA PRO A 184 -18.54 -15.06 10.20
C PRO A 184 -20.02 -15.30 9.90
N ASP A 185 -20.68 -14.35 9.23
CA ASP A 185 -22.11 -14.44 8.89
C ASP A 185 -22.42 -15.59 7.92
N ALA A 186 -21.43 -16.06 7.18
CA ALA A 186 -21.51 -17.23 6.31
C ALA A 186 -21.02 -18.52 6.99
N GLY A 187 -20.52 -18.45 8.23
CA GLY A 187 -19.89 -19.57 8.93
C GLY A 187 -18.65 -20.10 8.20
N TYR A 188 -17.97 -19.25 7.43
CA TYR A 188 -16.88 -19.65 6.55
C TYR A 188 -15.53 -19.15 7.06
N GLY A 189 -14.50 -19.97 6.91
CA GLY A 189 -13.12 -19.55 7.16
C GLY A 189 -12.12 -20.55 6.59
N LYS A 190 -11.00 -20.03 6.09
CA LYS A 190 -9.86 -20.81 5.60
C LYS A 190 -8.57 -20.12 6.02
N SER A 191 -7.57 -20.92 6.36
CA SER A 191 -6.26 -20.41 6.73
C SER A 191 -5.17 -21.43 6.44
N GLY A 192 -3.95 -20.97 6.17
CA GLY A 192 -2.80 -21.83 6.00
C GLY A 192 -1.55 -21.10 5.54
N SER A 193 -0.42 -21.79 5.61
CA SER A 193 0.81 -21.34 4.95
C SER A 193 0.65 -21.39 3.43
N LEU A 194 1.27 -20.44 2.73
CA LEU A 194 1.21 -20.36 1.29
C LEU A 194 1.89 -21.60 0.66
N VAL A 195 1.19 -22.23 -0.28
CA VAL A 195 1.75 -23.32 -1.11
C VAL A 195 2.35 -22.79 -2.41
N SER A 196 2.01 -21.55 -2.77
CA SER A 196 2.60 -20.80 -3.89
C SER A 196 2.32 -19.30 -3.72
N GLY A 197 3.12 -18.47 -4.37
CA GLY A 197 2.96 -17.02 -4.34
C GLY A 197 3.69 -16.35 -3.18
N ASP A 198 3.20 -15.19 -2.78
CA ASP A 198 3.83 -14.29 -1.80
C ASP A 198 2.80 -13.42 -1.08
N ILE A 199 3.08 -13.05 0.17
CA ILE A 199 2.46 -11.95 0.88
C ILE A 199 3.56 -10.96 1.28
N ALA A 200 3.45 -9.73 0.80
CA ALA A 200 4.41 -8.68 1.10
C ALA A 200 3.75 -7.58 1.93
N LYS A 201 4.38 -7.23 3.06
CA LYS A 201 3.97 -6.14 3.94
C LYS A 201 4.93 -4.97 3.82
N THR A 202 4.41 -3.81 3.47
CA THR A 202 5.15 -2.55 3.52
C THR A 202 4.65 -1.71 4.69
N SER A 203 5.59 -1.20 5.48
CA SER A 203 5.29 -0.23 6.54
C SER A 203 5.84 1.14 6.10
N PRO A 204 5.17 2.25 6.47
CA PRO A 204 5.69 3.60 6.24
C PRO A 204 7.07 3.84 6.84
#